data_AF-A0AAD4LR32-F1
#
_entry.id   AF-A0AAD4LR32-F1
#
_cell.length_a   1.000
_cell.length_b   1.000
_cell.length_c   1.000
_cell.angle_alpha   90.00
_cell.angle_beta   90.00
_cell.angle_gamma   90.00
#
_symmetry.space_group_name_H-M   'P 1'
#
loop_
_entity.id
_entity.type
_entity.pdbx_description
1 polymer ?
#
loop_
_entity_poly.entity_id
_entity_poly.type
_entity_poly.pdbx_seq_one_letter_code
_entity_poly.pdbx_strand_id
1 'polypeptide(L)'
;MSDITFPGQSSSSSRHDDNLYRLSFESASANGFQMNPLSAHPPRTPQTSMNTSSPMPFGSHIDVIKDDTEEHATDPDGELDHDDDGAHEKSPAKIQIQPQDVWRELLKTSGGRDKAFKLIQYSMNVYLFFHRAVSRRLPVQGTQKRAFEAELLRRLESTTSGLSMARKCLIMFNWLTPLTSILAEHSALPGYGAEGTKASSPRKPLLHTFLHASPPILLELVQSVADDVYTWSRLGFLGKRTGERAGRFADCCWFASTLVDLVENNVEHSMIINSQRAVESRLYAESMAGATAKSAPRNTKIDDRELKLLRRQAYWLQVQRTKLIMDLIFVSYEVFKWQRGREAVRALTGLASALLGSSKLYDRHRNSLIKAKALSF
;
A
#
# COMPACT_ATOMS: atom_id res chain seq x y z
N MET A 1 -67.12 11.73 -11.79
CA MET A 1 -65.90 11.16 -11.16
C MET A 1 -65.32 10.20 -12.15
N SER A 2 -64.05 10.38 -12.49
CA SER A 2 -63.40 9.84 -13.68
C SER A 2 -62.91 8.41 -13.44
N ASP A 3 -63.32 7.48 -14.29
CA ASP A 3 -62.86 6.09 -14.31
C ASP A 3 -61.50 5.99 -15.03
N ILE A 4 -60.55 5.31 -14.38
CA ILE A 4 -59.21 5.03 -14.92
C ILE A 4 -59.14 3.52 -15.22
N THR A 5 -59.06 3.20 -16.52
CA THR A 5 -58.89 1.85 -17.08
C THR A 5 -57.42 1.62 -17.44
N PHE A 6 -56.84 0.48 -17.05
CA PHE A 6 -55.50 0.05 -17.45
C PHE A 6 -55.56 -1.09 -18.49
N PRO A 7 -54.73 -1.08 -19.56
CA PRO A 7 -54.72 -2.16 -20.54
C PRO A 7 -53.63 -3.22 -20.29
N GLY A 8 -54.03 -4.48 -20.49
CA GLY A 8 -53.33 -5.38 -21.41
C GLY A 8 -52.18 -6.23 -20.87
N GLN A 9 -52.50 -7.47 -20.48
CA GLN A 9 -51.56 -8.60 -20.51
C GLN A 9 -51.49 -9.16 -21.93
N SER A 10 -50.27 -9.31 -22.47
CA SER A 10 -50.00 -10.11 -23.66
C SER A 10 -49.31 -11.41 -23.26
N SER A 11 -50.05 -12.49 -23.46
CA SER A 11 -49.55 -13.86 -23.52
C SER A 11 -48.80 -14.10 -24.83
N SER A 12 -47.57 -14.60 -24.78
CA SER A 12 -46.96 -15.31 -25.89
C SER A 12 -46.31 -16.62 -25.43
N SER A 13 -46.71 -17.66 -26.15
CA SER A 13 -46.28 -19.04 -26.07
C SER A 13 -45.03 -19.28 -26.92
N SER A 14 -44.11 -20.16 -26.49
CA SER A 14 -43.67 -21.30 -27.31
C SER A 14 -42.83 -22.30 -26.51
N ARG A 15 -42.96 -23.56 -26.93
CA ARG A 15 -42.39 -24.81 -26.40
C ARG A 15 -41.04 -25.12 -27.05
N HIS A 16 -40.11 -25.73 -26.32
CA HIS A 16 -39.65 -27.14 -26.49
C HIS A 16 -38.29 -27.38 -25.81
N ASP A 17 -38.24 -28.44 -24.98
CA ASP A 17 -37.27 -29.53 -24.85
C ASP A 17 -35.75 -29.21 -25.02
N ASP A 18 -34.81 -29.67 -24.22
CA ASP A 18 -34.71 -31.00 -23.63
C ASP A 18 -33.56 -31.05 -22.58
N ASN A 19 -33.84 -31.73 -21.47
CA ASN A 19 -33.01 -32.72 -20.78
C ASN A 19 -31.65 -32.43 -20.07
N LEU A 20 -31.63 -32.98 -18.84
CA LEU A 20 -30.54 -33.60 -18.07
C LEU A 20 -29.59 -32.69 -17.27
N TYR A 21 -29.97 -32.39 -16.02
CA TYR A 21 -29.28 -32.90 -14.82
C TYR A 21 -30.22 -32.79 -13.60
N ARG A 22 -30.60 -33.96 -13.06
CA ARG A 22 -31.44 -34.14 -11.87
C ARG A 22 -30.51 -34.40 -10.69
N LEU A 23 -30.35 -33.43 -9.79
CA LEU A 23 -29.82 -33.65 -8.45
C LEU A 23 -30.92 -33.36 -7.44
N SER A 24 -31.40 -34.43 -6.83
CA SER A 24 -32.30 -34.44 -5.69
C SER A 24 -31.66 -33.73 -4.50
N PHE A 25 -32.35 -32.76 -3.92
CA PHE A 25 -32.34 -32.57 -2.48
C PHE A 25 -33.78 -32.53 -1.99
N GLU A 26 -34.08 -33.54 -1.20
CA GLU A 26 -35.38 -33.88 -0.66
C GLU A 26 -35.64 -33.05 0.60
N SER A 27 -36.80 -32.40 0.61
CA SER A 27 -37.70 -32.19 1.73
C SER A 27 -37.10 -32.25 3.15
N ALA A 28 -36.91 -31.06 3.75
CA ALA A 28 -36.95 -30.92 5.20
C ALA A 28 -37.75 -29.66 5.57
N SER A 29 -38.93 -29.91 6.12
CA SER A 29 -39.53 -29.13 7.21
C SER A 29 -40.20 -27.80 6.86
N ALA A 30 -41.41 -27.93 6.31
CA ALA A 30 -42.50 -27.00 6.59
C ALA A 30 -42.87 -27.05 8.09
N ASN A 31 -42.13 -26.33 8.94
CA ASN A 31 -42.59 -26.00 10.29
C ASN A 31 -43.38 -24.69 10.21
N GLY A 32 -44.67 -24.82 9.93
CA GLY A 32 -45.63 -23.74 10.15
C GLY A 32 -45.72 -23.42 11.64
N PHE A 33 -45.54 -22.14 11.99
CA PHE A 33 -45.78 -21.65 13.34
C PHE A 33 -47.27 -21.77 13.67
N GLN A 34 -47.64 -22.76 14.47
CA GLN A 34 -48.98 -22.87 15.02
C GLN A 34 -49.08 -21.93 16.24
N MET A 35 -49.75 -20.78 16.08
CA MET A 35 -50.05 -19.87 17.19
C MET A 35 -51.14 -20.45 18.09
N ASN A 36 -50.94 -20.34 19.41
CA ASN A 36 -51.94 -20.66 20.42
C ASN A 36 -52.96 -19.51 20.52
N PRO A 37 -54.26 -19.70 20.18
CA PRO A 37 -55.24 -18.62 20.11
C PRO A 37 -55.70 -18.06 21.48
N LEU A 38 -55.15 -18.56 22.60
CA LEU A 38 -55.50 -18.11 23.96
C LEU A 38 -54.40 -17.32 24.67
N SER A 39 -53.30 -16.94 24.01
CA SER A 39 -52.26 -16.11 24.65
C SER A 39 -52.64 -14.62 24.65
N ALA A 40 -53.18 -14.12 25.76
CA ALA A 40 -53.50 -12.70 25.97
C ALA A 40 -52.28 -11.80 26.28
N HIS A 41 -51.05 -12.29 26.05
CA HIS A 41 -49.83 -11.52 26.27
C HIS A 41 -49.03 -11.40 24.98
N PRO A 42 -48.61 -10.18 24.57
CA PRO A 42 -47.72 -10.01 23.44
C PRO A 42 -46.37 -10.72 23.73
N PRO A 43 -45.74 -11.32 22.71
CA PRO A 43 -44.48 -12.02 22.90
C PRO A 43 -43.44 -11.04 23.45
N ARG A 44 -42.95 -11.31 24.67
CA ARG A 44 -41.79 -10.62 25.22
C ARG A 44 -40.63 -10.88 24.27
N THR A 45 -40.08 -9.80 23.72
CA THR A 45 -38.86 -9.87 22.92
C THR A 45 -37.76 -10.52 23.76
N PRO A 46 -37.02 -11.50 23.22
CA PRO A 46 -35.88 -12.05 23.93
C PRO A 46 -34.86 -10.93 24.14
N GLN A 47 -34.48 -10.71 25.40
CA GLN A 47 -33.29 -9.93 25.73
C GLN A 47 -32.09 -10.61 25.05
N THR A 48 -31.57 -9.98 24.00
CA THR A 48 -30.25 -10.31 23.46
C THR A 48 -29.22 -9.91 24.51
N SER A 49 -28.76 -10.86 25.31
CA SER A 49 -27.52 -10.73 26.05
C SER A 49 -26.39 -10.56 25.03
N MET A 50 -25.84 -9.34 24.94
CA MET A 50 -24.60 -9.09 24.19
C MET A 50 -23.45 -9.71 24.96
N ASN A 51 -23.18 -11.00 24.71
CA ASN A 51 -21.93 -11.62 25.06
C ASN A 51 -20.94 -11.35 23.91
N THR A 52 -20.31 -10.18 23.95
CA THR A 52 -19.22 -9.82 23.05
C THR A 52 -17.92 -10.38 23.60
N SER A 53 -17.70 -11.69 23.43
CA SER A 53 -16.40 -12.31 23.66
C SER A 53 -15.68 -12.46 22.32
N SER A 54 -15.17 -11.35 21.80
CA SER A 54 -14.05 -11.40 20.85
C SER A 54 -12.75 -11.35 21.68
N PRO A 55 -11.84 -12.32 21.54
CA PRO A 55 -10.55 -12.26 22.18
C PRO A 55 -9.72 -11.17 21.48
N MET A 56 -9.67 -9.99 22.10
CA MET A 56 -8.62 -9.02 21.82
C MET A 56 -7.31 -9.63 22.32
N PRO A 57 -6.26 -9.77 21.48
CA PRO A 57 -4.94 -10.09 22.00
C PRO A 57 -4.48 -8.89 22.84
N PHE A 58 -4.30 -9.16 24.14
CA PHE A 58 -3.73 -8.24 25.11
C PHE A 58 -2.38 -7.72 24.59
N GLY A 59 -2.31 -6.41 24.39
CA GLY A 59 -1.04 -5.69 24.28
C GLY A 59 -0.28 -5.80 25.59
N SER A 60 0.82 -6.56 25.57
CA SER A 60 1.83 -6.51 26.61
C SER A 60 2.67 -5.26 26.42
N HIS A 61 2.52 -4.31 27.34
CA HIS A 61 3.52 -3.27 27.61
C HIS A 61 4.87 -3.95 27.83
N ILE A 62 5.78 -3.79 26.88
CA ILE A 62 7.22 -3.99 27.10
C ILE A 62 7.86 -2.65 26.79
N ASP A 63 8.37 -1.99 27.82
CA ASP A 63 9.34 -0.91 27.68
C ASP A 63 10.58 -1.50 27.01
N VAL A 64 10.67 -1.37 25.68
CA VAL A 64 11.85 -1.75 24.91
C VAL A 64 12.63 -0.51 24.51
N ILE A 65 13.88 -0.56 24.93
CA ILE A 65 15.03 0.28 24.63
C ILE A 65 14.98 0.84 23.20
N LYS A 66 15.09 2.16 23.14
CA LYS A 66 15.26 3.00 21.96
C LYS A 66 16.59 2.67 21.30
N ASP A 67 16.57 1.79 20.30
CA ASP A 67 17.71 1.55 19.41
C ASP A 67 17.21 1.65 17.96
N ASP A 68 17.97 2.39 17.15
CA ASP A 68 17.66 2.81 15.80
C ASP A 68 17.39 1.59 14.88
N THR A 69 16.12 1.19 14.81
CA THR A 69 15.69 0.09 13.92
C THR A 69 15.49 0.66 12.53
N GLU A 70 16.39 0.26 11.64
CA GLU A 70 16.50 0.68 10.25
C GLU A 70 15.16 0.56 9.50
N GLU A 71 14.76 1.67 8.90
CA GLU A 71 13.55 1.81 8.08
C GLU A 71 13.51 0.78 6.96
N HIS A 72 12.61 -0.19 7.13
CA HIS A 72 12.20 -1.22 6.20
C HIS A 72 11.85 -0.62 4.82
N ALA A 73 12.42 -1.17 3.74
CA ALA A 73 12.05 -0.86 2.36
C ALA A 73 10.80 -1.63 1.86
N THR A 74 10.15 -2.38 2.76
CA THR A 74 8.75 -2.79 2.66
C THR A 74 8.03 -1.79 3.53
N ASP A 75 7.32 -0.83 2.92
CA ASP A 75 6.46 0.12 3.65
C ASP A 75 5.53 -0.72 4.55
N PRO A 76 5.72 -0.80 5.88
CA PRO A 76 4.62 -1.21 6.73
C PRO A 76 3.72 0.01 6.73
N ASP A 77 2.71 0.02 5.86
CA ASP A 77 1.59 0.96 5.91
C ASP A 77 0.71 0.73 7.18
N GLY A 78 1.16 -0.10 8.13
CA GLY A 78 0.63 -0.21 9.47
C GLY A 78 1.25 0.84 10.38
N GLU A 79 0.41 1.75 10.87
CA GLU A 79 0.75 2.85 11.79
C GLU A 79 1.38 4.07 11.08
N LEU A 80 0.54 4.73 10.27
CA LEU A 80 0.46 6.19 10.41
C LEU A 80 0.31 6.47 11.90
N ASP A 81 1.43 6.85 12.51
CA ASP A 81 1.61 7.24 13.90
C ASP A 81 0.62 8.36 14.26
N HIS A 82 -0.62 7.91 14.51
CA HIS A 82 -1.86 8.67 14.70
C HIS A 82 -2.05 9.11 16.15
N ASP A 83 -1.08 8.78 16.98
CA ASP A 83 -1.03 9.28 18.33
C ASP A 83 -0.59 10.74 18.29
N ASP A 84 -1.56 11.59 18.63
CA ASP A 84 -1.38 12.92 19.23
C ASP A 84 -1.59 14.18 18.37
N ASP A 85 -2.63 14.21 17.52
CA ASP A 85 -3.23 15.49 17.08
C ASP A 85 -4.34 15.98 18.05
N GLY A 86 -4.58 15.26 19.15
CA GLY A 86 -5.75 15.46 20.02
C GLY A 86 -5.55 16.41 21.21
N ALA A 87 -4.31 16.61 21.67
CA ALA A 87 -4.01 17.32 22.93
C ALA A 87 -3.57 18.79 22.78
N HIS A 88 -3.26 19.25 21.57
CA HIS A 88 -2.63 20.57 21.35
C HIS A 88 -3.50 21.57 20.56
N GLU A 89 -4.80 21.63 20.85
CA GLU A 89 -5.70 22.71 20.36
C GLU A 89 -5.48 24.06 21.09
N LYS A 90 -4.37 24.20 21.84
CA LYS A 90 -3.85 25.48 22.33
C LYS A 90 -2.80 25.97 21.34
N SER A 91 -3.26 26.73 20.35
CA SER A 91 -2.50 27.49 19.35
C SER A 91 -0.98 27.48 19.52
N PRO A 92 -0.26 26.44 19.09
CA PRO A 92 1.18 26.49 19.06
C PRO A 92 1.54 27.56 18.02
N ALA A 93 2.35 28.54 18.42
CA ALA A 93 2.98 29.46 17.49
C ALA A 93 3.48 28.64 16.30
N LYS A 94 2.98 28.93 15.08
CA LYS A 94 3.18 28.12 13.87
C LYS A 94 4.63 27.62 13.82
N ILE A 95 4.86 26.36 14.18
CA ILE A 95 6.20 25.77 14.16
C ILE A 95 6.62 25.73 12.70
N GLN A 96 7.37 26.75 12.27
CA GLN A 96 7.88 26.82 10.91
C GLN A 96 9.07 25.86 10.81
N ILE A 97 8.88 24.79 10.04
CA ILE A 97 9.96 23.88 9.68
C ILE A 97 10.51 24.34 8.35
N GLN A 98 11.81 24.59 8.30
CA GLN A 98 12.46 24.97 7.06
C GLN A 98 12.57 23.72 6.17
N PRO A 99 12.26 23.81 4.86
CA PRO A 99 12.35 22.66 3.95
C PRO A 99 13.72 21.99 3.92
N GLN A 100 14.78 22.77 4.14
CA GLN A 100 16.15 22.28 4.24
C GLN A 100 16.39 21.34 5.43
N ASP A 101 15.67 21.51 6.54
CA ASP A 101 15.76 20.62 7.69
C ASP A 101 15.15 19.26 7.35
N VAL A 102 14.01 19.27 6.65
CA VAL A 102 13.35 18.05 6.17
C VAL A 102 14.24 17.30 5.19
N TRP A 103 14.84 17.99 4.22
CA TRP A 103 15.78 17.38 3.27
C TRP A 103 17.05 16.86 3.96
N ARG A 104 17.55 17.56 4.98
CA ARG A 104 18.69 17.10 5.77
C ARG A 104 18.36 15.80 6.49
N GLU A 105 17.22 15.71 7.18
CA GLU A 105 16.80 14.46 7.85
C GLU A 105 16.54 13.34 6.85
N LEU A 106 15.85 13.63 5.74
CA LEU A 106 15.59 12.66 4.68
C LEU A 106 16.89 12.08 4.11
N LEU A 107 17.92 12.90 3.90
CA LEU A 107 19.20 12.42 3.37
C LEU A 107 20.06 11.65 4.38
N LYS A 108 19.71 11.64 5.68
CA LYS A 108 20.39 10.80 6.66
C LYS A 108 20.00 9.33 6.52
N THR A 109 18.78 9.03 6.10
CA THR A 109 18.32 7.64 5.95
C THR A 109 18.79 7.04 4.62
N SER A 110 18.97 5.72 4.58
CA SER A 110 19.28 4.99 3.33
C SER A 110 18.12 5.13 2.33
N GLY A 111 16.88 4.97 2.81
CA GLY A 111 15.66 5.13 2.02
C GLY A 111 15.51 6.52 1.40
N GLY A 112 15.76 7.58 2.17
CA GLY A 112 15.68 8.93 1.62
C GLY A 112 16.77 9.25 0.60
N ARG A 113 17.98 8.71 0.76
CA ARG A 113 19.03 8.78 -0.27
C ARG A 113 18.65 8.04 -1.56
N ASP A 114 18.06 6.84 -1.45
CA ASP A 114 17.51 6.11 -2.60
C ASP A 114 16.49 6.95 -3.37
N LYS A 115 15.50 7.53 -2.66
CA LYS A 115 14.46 8.36 -3.29
C LYS A 115 15.03 9.64 -3.91
N ALA A 116 15.97 10.30 -3.24
CA ALA A 116 16.64 11.48 -3.77
C ALA A 116 17.41 11.16 -5.07
N PHE A 117 18.17 10.07 -5.10
CA PHE A 117 18.86 9.63 -6.32
C PHE A 117 17.88 9.21 -7.41
N LYS A 118 16.78 8.53 -7.06
CA LYS A 118 15.70 8.19 -8.01
C LYS A 118 15.13 9.47 -8.64
N LEU A 119 14.83 10.49 -7.85
CA LEU A 119 14.31 11.78 -8.32
C LEU A 119 15.28 12.48 -9.27
N ILE A 120 16.56 12.59 -8.89
CA ILE A 120 17.60 13.19 -9.74
C ILE A 120 17.74 12.41 -11.04
N GLN A 121 17.85 11.07 -10.97
CA GLN A 121 17.99 10.19 -12.12
C GLN A 121 16.84 10.36 -13.13
N TYR A 122 15.58 10.35 -12.66
CA TYR A 122 14.44 10.48 -13.57
C TYR A 122 14.25 11.91 -14.07
N SER A 123 14.64 12.93 -13.30
CA SER A 123 14.67 14.31 -13.80
C SER A 123 15.65 14.48 -14.97
N MET A 124 16.84 13.84 -14.88
CA MET A 124 17.82 13.80 -15.97
C MET A 124 17.27 13.04 -17.19
N ASN A 125 16.58 11.90 -16.99
CA ASN A 125 15.97 11.17 -18.10
C ASN A 125 14.89 11.98 -18.83
N VAL A 126 14.06 12.71 -18.09
CA VAL A 126 13.04 13.59 -18.68
C VAL A 126 13.69 14.75 -19.43
N TYR A 127 14.72 15.36 -18.87
CA TYR A 127 15.51 16.38 -19.55
C TYR A 127 16.10 15.85 -20.87
N LEU A 128 16.77 14.69 -20.84
CA LEU A 128 17.34 14.04 -22.02
C LEU A 128 16.27 13.74 -23.07
N PHE A 129 15.09 13.28 -22.64
CA PHE A 129 13.96 13.02 -23.53
C PHE A 129 13.48 14.29 -24.24
N PHE A 130 13.19 15.35 -23.49
CA PHE A 130 12.76 16.63 -24.07
C PHE A 130 13.83 17.21 -25.00
N HIS A 131 15.08 17.16 -24.57
CA HIS A 131 16.20 17.65 -25.37
C HIS A 131 16.31 16.89 -26.70
N ARG A 132 16.27 15.55 -26.69
CA ARG A 132 16.25 14.75 -27.94
C ARG A 132 15.03 15.05 -28.81
N ALA A 133 13.85 15.28 -28.21
CA ALA A 133 12.64 15.63 -28.95
C ALA A 133 12.72 17.01 -29.60
N VAL A 134 13.33 17.99 -28.93
CA VAL A 134 13.55 19.35 -29.43
C VAL A 134 14.65 19.37 -30.48
N SER A 135 15.81 18.75 -30.23
CA SER A 135 16.93 18.72 -31.18
C SER A 135 16.58 18.02 -32.50
N ARG A 136 15.62 17.09 -32.52
CA ARG A 136 15.08 16.48 -33.75
C ARG A 136 14.25 17.45 -34.61
N ARG A 137 13.70 18.52 -34.02
CA ARG A 137 12.81 19.46 -34.71
C ARG A 137 13.52 20.70 -35.25
N LEU A 138 14.75 20.98 -34.83
CA LEU A 138 15.53 22.13 -35.30
C LEU A 138 16.69 21.71 -36.22
N PRO A 139 16.52 21.80 -37.55
CA PRO A 139 17.57 21.38 -38.50
C PRO A 139 18.79 22.31 -38.57
N VAL A 140 18.77 23.49 -37.94
CA VAL A 140 19.72 24.59 -38.22
C VAL A 140 20.32 25.17 -36.95
N GLN A 141 21.21 24.44 -36.28
CA GLN A 141 22.12 25.04 -35.30
C GLN A 141 23.55 24.60 -35.60
N GLY A 142 24.46 25.58 -35.61
CA GLY A 142 25.84 25.46 -36.09
C GLY A 142 26.60 24.29 -35.49
N THR A 143 27.50 23.72 -36.30
CA THR A 143 28.30 22.52 -36.04
C THR A 143 29.03 22.55 -34.70
N GLN A 144 29.49 23.72 -34.24
CA GLN A 144 30.25 23.85 -32.99
C GLN A 144 29.39 23.68 -31.72
N LYS A 145 28.13 24.17 -31.74
CA LYS A 145 27.20 23.98 -30.61
C LYS A 145 26.82 22.50 -30.43
N ARG A 146 26.74 21.76 -31.53
CA ARG A 146 26.44 20.32 -31.53
C ARG A 146 27.51 19.47 -30.84
N ALA A 147 28.78 19.85 -30.90
CA ALA A 147 29.85 19.08 -30.27
C ALA A 147 29.80 19.17 -28.73
N PHE A 148 29.61 20.38 -28.19
CA PHE A 148 29.42 20.59 -26.76
C PHE A 148 28.14 19.92 -26.24
N GLU A 149 27.04 20.07 -26.98
CA GLU A 149 25.75 19.45 -26.66
C GLU A 149 25.85 17.92 -26.63
N ALA A 150 26.50 17.31 -27.62
CA ALA A 150 26.72 15.86 -27.66
C ALA A 150 27.56 15.37 -26.47
N GLU A 151 28.62 16.10 -26.09
CA GLU A 151 29.43 15.75 -24.92
C GLU A 151 28.65 15.89 -23.61
N LEU A 152 27.84 16.94 -23.46
CA LEU A 152 26.96 17.12 -22.30
C LEU A 152 25.94 15.98 -22.18
N LEU A 153 25.29 15.60 -23.29
CA LEU A 153 24.35 14.47 -23.33
C LEU A 153 25.04 13.16 -22.94
N ARG A 154 26.23 12.89 -23.49
CA ARG A 154 27.02 11.71 -23.15
C ARG A 154 27.35 11.66 -21.66
N ARG A 155 27.72 12.80 -21.07
CA ARG A 155 27.98 12.91 -19.62
C ARG A 155 26.72 12.67 -18.80
N LEU A 156 25.59 13.27 -19.17
CA LEU A 156 24.31 13.08 -18.46
C LEU A 156 23.84 11.62 -18.53
N GLU A 157 23.99 10.96 -19.67
CA GLU A 157 23.68 9.53 -19.82
C GLU A 157 24.59 8.66 -18.93
N SER A 158 25.90 8.95 -18.91
CA SER A 158 26.85 8.28 -18.04
C SER A 158 26.51 8.51 -16.56
N THR A 159 26.19 9.74 -16.17
CA THR A 159 25.77 10.10 -14.81
C THR A 159 24.49 9.40 -14.42
N THR A 160 23.50 9.31 -15.31
CA THR A 160 22.24 8.60 -15.06
C THR A 160 22.48 7.12 -14.81
N SER A 161 23.35 6.48 -15.61
CA SER A 161 23.76 5.08 -15.40
C SER A 161 24.51 4.90 -14.08
N GLY A 162 25.42 5.84 -13.75
CA GLY A 162 26.16 5.85 -12.49
C GLY A 162 25.27 6.01 -11.27
N LEU A 163 24.33 6.95 -11.28
CA LEU A 163 23.33 7.15 -10.22
C LEU A 163 22.46 5.90 -10.05
N SER A 164 22.03 5.28 -11.15
CA SER A 164 21.28 4.02 -11.08
C SER A 164 22.09 2.90 -10.45
N MET A 165 23.39 2.81 -10.71
CA MET A 165 24.27 1.82 -10.10
C MET A 165 24.48 2.11 -8.61
N ALA A 166 24.79 3.36 -8.26
CA ALA A 166 24.98 3.78 -6.88
C ALA A 166 23.72 3.51 -6.03
N ARG A 167 22.54 3.79 -6.60
CA ARG A 167 21.24 3.47 -5.98
C ARG A 167 21.10 1.97 -5.71
N LYS A 168 21.42 1.13 -6.69
CA LYS A 168 21.40 -0.33 -6.52
C LYS A 168 22.37 -0.82 -5.45
N CYS A 169 23.55 -0.21 -5.37
CA CYS A 169 24.52 -0.54 -4.33
C CYS A 169 24.04 -0.13 -2.93
N LEU A 170 23.30 0.97 -2.79
CA LEU A 170 22.73 1.41 -1.50
C LEU A 170 21.66 0.46 -0.95
N ILE A 171 20.95 -0.25 -1.83
CA ILE A 171 19.88 -1.20 -1.46
C ILE A 171 20.34 -2.66 -1.55
N MET A 172 21.65 -2.91 -1.65
CA MET A 172 22.16 -4.28 -1.62
C MET A 172 21.83 -4.95 -0.30
N PHE A 173 21.64 -6.27 -0.33
CA PHE A 173 21.26 -7.08 0.83
C PHE A 173 19.88 -6.78 1.40
N ASN A 174 19.01 -6.12 0.65
CA ASN A 174 17.62 -5.86 1.05
C ASN A 174 16.79 -7.16 1.24
N TRP A 175 17.28 -8.31 0.75
CA TRP A 175 16.67 -9.62 1.01
C TRP A 175 16.84 -10.11 2.45
N LEU A 176 17.75 -9.50 3.24
CA LEU A 176 17.93 -9.87 4.64
C LEU A 176 16.66 -9.58 5.45
N THR A 177 15.96 -8.50 5.16
CA THR A 177 14.76 -8.13 5.92
C THR A 177 13.63 -9.15 5.77
N PRO A 178 13.15 -9.52 4.56
CA PRO A 178 12.14 -10.56 4.42
C PRO A 178 12.64 -11.91 4.96
N LEU A 179 13.94 -12.21 4.87
CA LEU A 179 14.50 -13.40 5.50
C LEU A 179 14.37 -13.36 7.04
N THR A 180 14.72 -12.23 7.67
CA THR A 180 14.60 -12.08 9.13
C THR A 180 13.14 -12.16 9.58
N SER A 181 12.19 -11.63 8.80
CA SER A 181 10.76 -11.76 9.08
C SER A 181 10.31 -13.23 9.06
N ILE A 182 10.72 -14.01 8.05
CA ILE A 182 10.42 -15.45 7.98
C ILE A 182 11.06 -16.22 9.15
N LEU A 183 12.30 -15.88 9.54
CA LEU A 183 12.99 -16.51 10.66
C LEU A 183 12.40 -16.11 12.03
N ALA A 184 11.90 -14.89 12.15
CA ALA A 184 11.19 -14.42 13.34
C ALA A 184 9.86 -15.19 13.50
N GLU A 185 9.10 -15.38 12.42
CA GLU A 185 7.88 -16.22 12.42
C GLU A 185 8.19 -17.67 12.82
N HIS A 186 9.31 -18.24 12.34
CA HIS A 186 9.76 -19.57 12.75
C HIS A 186 10.02 -19.68 14.26
N SER A 187 10.61 -18.64 14.82
CA SER A 187 10.99 -18.57 16.23
C SER A 187 9.79 -18.28 17.14
N ALA A 188 8.81 -17.52 16.65
CA ALA A 188 7.61 -17.09 17.35
C ALA A 188 6.45 -18.12 17.30
N LEU A 189 6.68 -19.33 16.78
CA LEU A 189 5.76 -20.47 16.86
C LEU A 189 6.13 -21.39 18.03
N PRO A 190 5.83 -21.05 19.31
CA PRO A 190 5.79 -22.03 20.36
C PRO A 190 4.59 -22.95 20.12
N GLY A 191 4.80 -24.26 20.28
CA GLY A 191 3.74 -25.24 20.17
C GLY A 191 2.54 -24.85 21.01
N TYR A 192 1.39 -24.64 20.35
CA TYR A 192 0.09 -24.57 21.01
C TYR A 192 -0.10 -25.87 21.78
N GLY A 193 0.14 -25.79 23.09
CA GLY A 193 0.14 -26.91 24.02
C GLY A 193 0.48 -26.39 25.40
N ALA A 194 -0.48 -25.68 26.00
CA ALA A 194 -0.51 -25.53 27.44
C ALA A 194 -0.55 -26.93 28.07
N GLU A 195 0.23 -27.05 29.14
CA GLU A 195 0.21 -28.11 30.15
C GLU A 195 0.87 -29.45 29.81
N GLY A 196 2.11 -29.56 30.27
CA GLY A 196 2.54 -30.78 30.96
C GLY A 196 3.11 -31.88 30.08
N THR A 197 4.31 -31.70 29.55
CA THR A 197 5.44 -32.64 29.73
C THR A 197 6.64 -32.15 28.92
N LYS A 198 7.82 -32.25 29.52
CA LYS A 198 9.12 -31.90 28.94
C LYS A 198 9.44 -32.83 27.76
N ALA A 199 8.87 -32.57 26.59
CA ALA A 199 9.28 -33.19 25.34
C ALA A 199 9.68 -32.07 24.39
N SER A 200 10.96 -32.02 24.05
CA SER A 200 11.52 -31.19 22.98
C SER A 200 10.74 -31.46 21.69
N SER A 201 9.75 -30.63 21.36
CA SER A 201 9.02 -30.79 20.09
C SER A 201 10.04 -30.63 18.95
N PRO A 202 10.05 -31.53 17.96
CA PRO A 202 11.02 -31.48 16.87
C PRO A 202 10.88 -30.13 16.16
N ARG A 203 11.97 -29.36 16.13
CA ARG A 203 12.04 -28.09 15.40
C ARG A 203 11.57 -28.35 13.97
N LYS A 204 10.49 -27.68 13.54
CA LYS A 204 10.00 -27.81 12.16
C LYS A 204 11.14 -27.42 11.20
N PRO A 205 11.37 -28.18 10.11
CA PRO A 205 12.45 -27.89 9.17
C PRO A 205 12.23 -26.50 8.54
N LEU A 206 13.31 -25.75 8.29
CA LEU A 206 13.23 -24.40 7.73
C LEU A 206 12.42 -24.34 6.42
N LEU A 207 12.50 -25.38 5.60
CA LEU A 207 11.72 -25.50 4.36
C LEU A 207 10.21 -25.45 4.61
N HIS A 208 9.74 -26.01 5.72
CA HIS A 208 8.33 -25.92 6.09
C HIS A 208 7.95 -24.48 6.39
N THR A 209 8.80 -23.71 7.07
CA THR A 209 8.56 -22.29 7.31
C THR A 209 8.51 -21.51 6.02
N PHE A 210 9.46 -21.72 5.11
CA PHE A 210 9.45 -21.04 3.80
C PHE A 210 8.20 -21.38 2.97
N LEU A 211 7.71 -22.62 3.02
CA LEU A 211 6.49 -23.01 2.30
C LEU A 211 5.21 -22.42 2.90
N HIS A 212 5.24 -22.06 4.19
CA HIS A 212 4.10 -21.49 4.91
C HIS A 212 4.21 -19.98 5.13
N ALA A 213 5.32 -19.35 4.74
CA ALA A 213 5.47 -17.90 4.77
C ALA A 213 4.47 -17.25 3.81
N SER A 214 4.09 -16.01 4.11
CA SER A 214 3.12 -15.30 3.28
C SER A 214 3.67 -15.14 1.84
N PRO A 215 2.84 -15.39 0.81
CA PRO A 215 3.30 -15.27 -0.57
C PRO A 215 3.95 -13.93 -0.95
N PRO A 216 3.50 -12.75 -0.43
CA PRO A 216 4.14 -11.47 -0.71
C PRO A 216 5.59 -11.39 -0.19
N ILE A 217 5.85 -11.88 1.03
CA ILE A 217 7.20 -11.84 1.63
C ILE A 217 8.16 -12.76 0.85
N LEU A 218 7.68 -13.93 0.41
CA LEU A 218 8.48 -14.82 -0.44
C LEU A 218 8.80 -14.17 -1.79
N LEU A 219 7.83 -13.48 -2.38
CA LEU A 219 8.03 -12.77 -3.64
C LEU A 219 9.07 -11.65 -3.48
N GLU A 220 9.01 -10.89 -2.39
CA GLU A 220 9.97 -9.84 -2.07
C GLU A 220 11.37 -10.39 -1.83
N LEU A 221 11.49 -11.51 -1.09
CA LEU A 221 12.76 -12.20 -0.86
C LEU A 221 13.40 -12.59 -2.20
N VAL A 222 12.63 -13.24 -3.06
CA VAL A 222 13.09 -13.73 -4.36
C VAL A 222 13.46 -12.55 -5.28
N GLN A 223 12.66 -11.48 -5.28
CA GLN A 223 12.96 -10.26 -6.03
C GLN A 223 14.28 -9.62 -5.56
N SER A 224 14.45 -9.43 -4.26
CA SER A 224 15.62 -8.77 -3.68
C SER A 224 16.90 -9.56 -3.92
N VAL A 225 16.84 -10.90 -3.81
CA VAL A 225 17.97 -11.77 -4.18
C VAL A 225 18.31 -11.64 -5.67
N ALA A 226 17.30 -11.63 -6.55
CA ALA A 226 17.51 -11.49 -7.98
C ALA A 226 18.13 -10.12 -8.35
N ASP A 227 17.72 -9.05 -7.68
CA ASP A 227 18.27 -7.70 -7.85
C ASP A 227 19.74 -7.61 -7.40
N ASP A 228 20.12 -8.26 -6.30
CA ASP A 228 21.51 -8.35 -5.84
C ASP A 228 22.38 -9.13 -6.83
N VAL A 229 21.91 -10.28 -7.30
CA VAL A 229 22.61 -11.08 -8.33
C VAL A 229 22.79 -10.27 -9.61
N TYR A 230 21.78 -9.50 -10.02
CA TYR A 230 21.89 -8.60 -11.16
C TYR A 230 22.93 -7.49 -10.90
N THR A 231 22.93 -6.90 -9.71
CA THR A 231 23.89 -5.85 -9.33
C THR A 231 25.33 -6.37 -9.29
N TRP A 232 25.57 -7.55 -8.69
CA TRP A 232 26.87 -8.22 -8.71
C TRP A 232 27.37 -8.51 -10.13
N SER A 233 26.47 -8.88 -11.05
CA SER A 233 26.84 -9.07 -12.45
C SER A 233 27.28 -7.77 -13.12
N ARG A 234 26.66 -6.63 -12.78
CA ARG A 234 27.04 -5.33 -13.32
C ARG A 234 28.32 -4.77 -12.72
N LEU A 235 28.63 -5.14 -11.48
CA LEU A 235 29.92 -4.85 -10.83
C LEU A 235 31.07 -5.72 -11.37
N GLY A 236 30.75 -6.80 -12.10
CA GLY A 236 31.74 -7.69 -12.71
C GLY A 236 32.08 -8.93 -11.87
N PHE A 237 31.39 -9.16 -10.75
CA PHE A 237 31.59 -10.35 -9.91
C PHE A 237 30.97 -11.62 -10.52
N LEU A 238 29.89 -11.47 -11.29
CA LEU A 238 29.17 -12.57 -11.93
C LEU A 238 29.16 -12.43 -13.46
N GLY A 239 29.05 -13.57 -14.16
CA GLY A 239 28.98 -13.59 -15.61
C GLY A 239 27.76 -12.84 -16.18
N LYS A 240 27.94 -12.13 -17.29
CA LYS A 240 26.90 -11.32 -17.95
C LYS A 240 25.61 -12.09 -18.24
N ARG A 241 25.72 -13.37 -18.64
CA ARG A 241 24.56 -14.24 -18.92
C ARG A 241 23.69 -14.50 -17.69
N THR A 242 24.31 -14.79 -16.55
CA THR A 242 23.60 -15.00 -15.27
C THR A 242 22.95 -13.70 -14.82
N GLY A 243 23.69 -12.60 -14.93
CA GLY A 243 23.20 -11.25 -14.66
C GLY A 243 21.96 -10.88 -15.46
N GLU A 244 22.00 -11.07 -16.78
CA GLU A 244 20.86 -10.77 -17.66
C GLU A 244 19.63 -11.63 -17.34
N ARG A 245 19.83 -12.91 -16.99
CA ARG A 245 18.72 -13.79 -16.56
C ARG A 245 18.13 -13.33 -15.23
N ALA A 246 18.98 -13.02 -14.26
CA ALA A 246 18.56 -12.50 -12.95
C ALA A 246 17.83 -11.16 -13.10
N GLY A 247 18.31 -10.26 -13.95
CA GLY A 247 17.63 -8.98 -14.22
C GLY A 247 16.24 -9.16 -14.84
N ARG A 248 16.07 -10.06 -15.81
CA ARG A 248 14.72 -10.36 -16.36
C ARG A 248 13.80 -10.97 -15.32
N PHE A 249 14.35 -11.83 -14.46
CA PHE A 249 13.58 -12.45 -13.40
C PHE A 249 13.16 -11.44 -12.33
N ALA A 250 14.07 -10.55 -11.92
CA ALA A 250 13.78 -9.43 -11.04
C ALA A 250 12.71 -8.50 -11.62
N ASP A 251 12.77 -8.16 -12.92
CA ASP A 251 11.73 -7.37 -13.61
C ASP A 251 10.36 -8.06 -13.53
N CYS A 252 10.30 -9.38 -13.72
CA CYS A 252 9.06 -10.15 -13.61
C CYS A 252 8.52 -10.20 -12.17
N CYS A 253 9.40 -10.40 -11.18
CA CYS A 253 9.02 -10.37 -9.77
C CYS A 253 8.54 -8.97 -9.35
N TRP A 254 9.21 -7.91 -9.80
CA TRP A 254 8.79 -6.54 -9.55
C TRP A 254 7.41 -6.25 -10.16
N PHE A 255 7.13 -6.74 -11.37
CA PHE A 255 5.81 -6.65 -11.97
C PHE A 255 4.74 -7.36 -11.12
N ALA A 256 5.03 -8.60 -10.67
CA ALA A 256 4.11 -9.35 -9.82
C ALA A 256 3.87 -8.68 -8.46
N SER A 257 4.93 -8.17 -7.82
CA SER A 257 4.84 -7.45 -6.54
C SER A 257 3.97 -6.20 -6.69
N THR A 258 4.19 -5.42 -7.76
CA THR A 258 3.40 -4.22 -8.02
C THR A 258 1.92 -4.53 -8.22
N LEU A 259 1.57 -5.70 -8.78
CA LEU A 259 0.17 -6.13 -8.91
C LEU A 259 -0.43 -6.53 -7.55
N VAL A 260 0.32 -7.24 -6.72
CA VAL A 260 -0.10 -7.60 -5.35
C VAL A 260 -0.36 -6.34 -4.54
N ASP A 261 0.61 -5.42 -4.50
CA ASP A 261 0.50 -4.14 -3.79
C ASP A 261 -0.72 -3.32 -4.28
N LEU A 262 -1.03 -3.37 -5.58
CA LEU A 262 -2.18 -2.66 -6.13
C LEU A 262 -3.50 -3.26 -5.68
N VAL A 263 -3.58 -4.59 -5.54
CA VAL A 263 -4.77 -5.29 -5.03
C VAL A 263 -4.94 -5.00 -3.54
N GLU A 264 -3.86 -5.11 -2.76
CA GLU A 264 -3.86 -4.81 -1.33
C GLU A 264 -4.30 -3.37 -1.06
N ASN A 265 -3.68 -2.41 -1.76
CA ASN A 265 -4.05 -1.00 -1.67
C ASN A 265 -5.53 -0.75 -2.03
N ASN A 266 -6.08 -1.47 -3.00
CA ASN A 266 -7.49 -1.35 -3.37
C ASN A 266 -8.43 -1.92 -2.29
N VAL A 267 -8.03 -3.02 -1.63
CA VAL A 267 -8.78 -3.60 -0.50
C VAL A 267 -8.79 -2.62 0.67
N GLU A 268 -7.63 -2.10 1.06
CA GLU A 268 -7.50 -1.11 2.14
C GLU A 268 -8.31 0.15 1.87
N HIS A 269 -8.22 0.68 0.65
CA HIS A 269 -8.99 1.86 0.25
C HIS A 269 -10.51 1.61 0.35
N SER A 270 -10.97 0.42 -0.03
CA SER A 270 -12.38 0.03 0.13
C SER A 270 -12.80 -0.03 1.60
N MET A 271 -11.94 -0.57 2.48
CA MET A 271 -12.18 -0.60 3.93
C MET A 271 -12.28 0.81 4.51
N ILE A 272 -11.35 1.71 4.17
CA ILE A 272 -11.36 3.10 4.66
C ILE A 272 -12.60 3.86 4.19
N ILE A 273 -13.05 3.68 2.94
CA ILE A 273 -14.28 4.30 2.45
C ILE A 273 -15.51 3.80 3.22
N ASN A 274 -15.56 2.51 3.53
CA ASN A 274 -16.67 1.95 4.32
C ASN A 274 -16.66 2.51 5.75
N SER A 275 -15.48 2.64 6.37
CA SER A 275 -15.33 3.30 7.68
C SER A 275 -15.76 4.77 7.63
N GLN A 276 -15.41 5.53 6.58
CA GLN A 276 -15.86 6.92 6.41
C GLN A 276 -17.38 7.02 6.36
N ARG A 277 -18.03 6.17 5.55
CA ARG A 277 -19.50 6.14 5.47
C ARG A 277 -20.14 5.79 6.80
N ALA A 278 -19.55 4.89 7.57
CA ALA A 278 -20.03 4.55 8.90
C ALA A 278 -19.98 5.78 9.82
N VAL A 279 -18.86 6.49 9.89
CA VAL A 279 -18.72 7.73 10.69
C VAL A 279 -19.68 8.81 10.21
N GLU A 280 -19.79 9.03 8.90
CA GLU A 280 -20.71 10.02 8.32
C GLU A 280 -22.18 9.67 8.62
N SER A 281 -22.53 8.38 8.63
CA SER A 281 -23.88 7.95 9.00
C SER A 281 -24.18 8.18 10.48
N ARG A 282 -23.19 8.01 11.38
CA ARG A 282 -23.33 8.33 12.82
C ARG A 282 -23.53 9.83 13.01
N LEU A 283 -22.70 10.65 12.38
CA LEU A 283 -22.82 12.12 12.41
C LEU A 283 -24.17 12.59 11.88
N TYR A 284 -24.64 12.01 10.78
CA TYR A 284 -25.94 12.34 10.20
C TYR A 284 -27.10 11.91 11.11
N ALA A 285 -27.04 10.70 11.67
CA ALA A 285 -28.04 10.21 12.62
C ALA A 285 -28.09 11.07 13.89
N GLU A 286 -26.94 11.51 14.42
CA GLU A 286 -26.86 12.43 15.55
C GLU A 286 -27.43 13.82 15.20
N SER A 287 -27.16 14.31 13.98
CA SER A 287 -27.74 15.57 13.49
C SER A 287 -29.26 15.48 13.30
N MET A 288 -29.78 14.34 12.86
CA MET A 288 -31.21 14.13 12.58
C MET A 288 -32.02 13.74 13.82
N ALA A 289 -31.39 13.09 14.81
CA ALA A 289 -32.02 12.76 16.08
C ALA A 289 -32.45 14.01 16.88
N GLY A 290 -32.06 15.20 16.41
CA GLY A 290 -32.52 16.49 16.91
C GLY A 290 -31.99 16.71 18.31
N ALA A 291 -30.93 17.51 18.44
CA ALA A 291 -30.33 17.89 19.70
C ALA A 291 -31.35 17.95 20.85
N THR A 292 -31.46 16.87 21.63
CA THR A 292 -32.17 16.88 22.91
C THR A 292 -31.25 17.58 23.92
N ALA A 293 -31.11 18.87 23.63
CA ALA A 293 -30.63 20.05 24.32
C ALA A 293 -29.43 20.04 25.30
N LYS A 294 -28.90 18.94 25.85
CA LYS A 294 -27.96 19.10 27.00
C LYS A 294 -26.72 18.22 27.14
N SER A 295 -26.40 17.20 26.34
CA SER A 295 -25.29 16.29 26.74
C SER A 295 -24.23 15.83 25.73
N ALA A 296 -24.28 16.12 24.41
CA ALA A 296 -23.38 15.40 23.47
C ALA A 296 -22.34 16.19 22.61
N PRO A 297 -21.86 17.41 22.94
CA PRO A 297 -20.87 18.09 22.08
C PRO A 297 -19.47 17.41 22.05
N ARG A 298 -19.23 16.40 22.89
CA ARG A 298 -17.96 15.66 22.91
C ARG A 298 -17.90 14.57 21.85
N ASN A 299 -19.03 13.96 21.49
CA ASN A 299 -19.06 12.83 20.56
C ASN A 299 -18.86 13.31 19.12
N THR A 300 -19.53 14.41 18.74
CA THR A 300 -19.37 15.06 17.44
C THR A 300 -17.93 15.47 17.14
N LYS A 301 -17.21 16.03 18.13
CA LYS A 301 -15.79 16.38 17.97
C LYS A 301 -14.89 15.18 17.73
N ILE A 302 -15.21 14.03 18.32
CA ILE A 302 -14.44 12.78 18.13
C ILE A 302 -14.70 12.25 16.72
N ASP A 303 -15.96 12.15 16.31
CA ASP A 303 -16.34 11.71 14.97
C ASP A 303 -15.78 12.65 13.87
N ASP A 304 -15.77 13.97 14.09
CA ASP A 304 -15.14 14.92 13.16
C ASP A 304 -13.63 14.73 13.04
N ARG A 305 -12.95 14.39 14.13
CA ARG A 305 -11.52 14.08 14.13
C ARG A 305 -11.27 12.77 13.40
N GLU A 306 -12.01 11.72 13.73
CA GLU A 306 -11.94 10.42 13.06
C GLU A 306 -12.17 10.57 11.54
N LEU A 307 -13.18 11.34 11.14
CA LEU A 307 -13.47 11.60 9.73
C LEU A 307 -12.33 12.33 9.01
N LYS A 308 -11.69 13.31 9.66
CA LYS A 308 -10.50 13.99 9.12
C LYS A 308 -9.33 13.03 8.95
N LEU A 309 -9.09 12.15 9.92
CA LEU A 309 -8.03 11.13 9.85
C LEU A 309 -8.28 10.14 8.71
N LEU A 310 -9.50 9.62 8.61
CA LEU A 310 -9.89 8.70 7.54
C LEU A 310 -9.79 9.35 6.16
N ARG A 311 -10.13 10.64 6.02
CA ARG A 311 -9.96 11.39 4.75
C ARG A 311 -8.49 11.54 4.39
N ARG A 312 -7.62 11.82 5.37
CA ARG A 312 -6.17 11.89 5.17
C ARG A 312 -5.61 10.53 4.74
N GLN A 313 -6.04 9.44 5.37
CA GLN A 313 -5.66 8.08 4.99
C GLN A 313 -6.11 7.75 3.56
N ALA A 314 -7.36 8.02 3.22
CA ALA A 314 -7.87 7.79 1.86
C ALA A 314 -7.08 8.58 0.81
N TYR A 315 -6.72 9.82 1.10
CA TYR A 315 -5.86 10.63 0.22
C TYR A 315 -4.50 9.96 -0.02
N TRP A 316 -3.82 9.50 1.04
CA TRP A 316 -2.53 8.83 0.91
C TRP A 316 -2.63 7.49 0.19
N LEU A 317 -3.69 6.71 0.43
CA LEU A 317 -3.96 5.49 -0.31
C LEU A 317 -4.19 5.78 -1.80
N GLN A 318 -4.88 6.87 -2.16
CA GLN A 318 -5.06 7.30 -3.55
C GLN A 318 -3.73 7.74 -4.21
N VAL A 319 -2.88 8.45 -3.47
CA VAL A 319 -1.52 8.80 -3.91
C VAL A 319 -0.69 7.54 -4.16
N GLN A 320 -0.72 6.59 -3.23
CA GLN A 320 -0.03 5.29 -3.34
C GLN A 320 -0.55 4.49 -4.53
N ARG A 321 -1.87 4.40 -4.73
CA ARG A 321 -2.49 3.78 -5.92
C ARG A 321 -1.96 4.39 -7.21
N THR A 322 -1.90 5.71 -7.27
CA THR A 322 -1.41 6.43 -8.45
C THR A 322 0.06 6.11 -8.70
N LYS A 323 0.89 6.08 -7.65
CA LYS A 323 2.29 5.66 -7.71
C LYS A 323 2.42 4.22 -8.23
N LEU A 324 1.63 3.28 -7.70
CA LEU A 324 1.64 1.87 -8.11
C LEU A 324 1.20 1.70 -9.57
N ILE A 325 0.21 2.46 -10.05
CA ILE A 325 -0.16 2.47 -11.47
C ILE A 325 1.00 2.97 -12.34
N MET A 326 1.71 4.02 -11.92
CA MET A 326 2.88 4.52 -12.67
C MET A 326 4.02 3.49 -12.69
N ASP A 327 4.29 2.83 -11.56
CA ASP A 327 5.25 1.73 -11.46
C ASP A 327 4.82 0.55 -12.35
N LEU A 328 3.54 0.18 -12.34
CA LEU A 328 2.99 -0.91 -13.15
C LEU A 328 3.16 -0.63 -14.64
N ILE A 329 2.85 0.59 -15.10
CA ILE A 329 3.09 1.00 -16.49
C ILE A 329 4.58 0.92 -16.79
N PHE A 330 5.45 1.44 -15.91
CA PHE A 330 6.89 1.42 -16.09
C PHE A 330 7.42 -0.01 -16.28
N VAL A 331 7.10 -0.91 -15.35
CA VAL A 331 7.62 -2.28 -15.33
C VAL A 331 6.98 -3.15 -16.42
N SER A 332 5.71 -2.89 -16.80
CA SER A 332 5.09 -3.53 -17.98
C SER A 332 5.91 -3.27 -19.25
N TYR A 333 6.40 -2.04 -19.45
CA TYR A 333 7.27 -1.71 -20.58
C TYR A 333 8.63 -2.41 -20.52
N GLU A 334 9.12 -2.80 -19.34
CA GLU A 334 10.34 -3.61 -19.18
C GLU A 334 10.07 -5.09 -19.46
N VAL A 335 8.99 -5.65 -18.92
CA VAL A 335 8.66 -7.07 -19.06
C VAL A 335 8.22 -7.41 -20.49
N PHE A 336 7.29 -6.65 -21.08
CA PHE A 336 6.75 -6.93 -22.42
C PHE A 336 7.61 -6.38 -23.56
N LYS A 337 8.70 -5.67 -23.26
CA LYS A 337 9.63 -5.08 -24.24
C LYS A 337 8.95 -4.24 -25.33
N TRP A 338 7.89 -3.51 -24.98
CA TRP A 338 7.22 -2.59 -25.91
C TRP A 338 8.17 -1.46 -26.34
N GLN A 339 8.35 -1.31 -27.65
CA GLN A 339 9.29 -0.34 -28.23
C GLN A 339 8.66 1.05 -28.45
N ARG A 340 7.35 1.10 -28.68
CA ARG A 340 6.66 2.36 -29.02
C ARG A 340 6.61 3.30 -27.82
N GLY A 341 7.30 4.43 -27.92
CA GLY A 341 7.32 5.45 -26.86
C GLY A 341 8.04 5.01 -25.59
N ARG A 342 8.83 3.93 -25.63
CA ARG A 342 9.50 3.32 -24.49
C ARG A 342 10.26 4.33 -23.61
N GLU A 343 11.08 5.19 -24.23
CA GLU A 343 11.87 6.20 -23.51
C GLU A 343 10.99 7.25 -22.83
N ALA A 344 9.96 7.74 -23.55
CA ALA A 344 9.05 8.76 -23.06
C ALA A 344 8.25 8.26 -21.84
N VAL A 345 7.65 7.08 -21.98
CA VAL A 345 6.84 6.48 -20.91
C VAL A 345 7.70 6.23 -19.69
N ARG A 346 8.87 5.61 -19.86
CA ARG A 346 9.77 5.32 -18.73
C ARG A 346 10.28 6.57 -18.02
N ALA A 347 10.61 7.62 -18.76
CA ALA A 347 11.06 8.86 -18.17
C ALA A 347 9.93 9.51 -17.35
N LEU A 348 8.72 9.61 -17.92
CA LEU A 348 7.59 10.27 -17.29
C LEU A 348 6.99 9.47 -16.13
N THR A 349 6.71 8.18 -16.32
CA THR A 349 6.15 7.34 -15.25
C THR A 349 7.16 7.11 -14.13
N GLY A 350 8.45 6.96 -14.48
CA GLY A 350 9.53 6.87 -13.52
C GLY A 350 9.68 8.15 -12.68
N LEU A 351 9.58 9.33 -13.30
CA LEU A 351 9.59 10.60 -12.57
C LEU A 351 8.34 10.78 -11.69
N ALA A 352 7.16 10.47 -12.21
CA ALA A 352 5.91 10.57 -11.46
C ALA A 352 5.94 9.67 -10.22
N SER A 353 6.34 8.41 -10.36
CA SER A 353 6.54 7.48 -9.23
C SER A 353 7.58 8.01 -8.23
N ALA A 354 8.71 8.54 -8.72
CA ALA A 354 9.75 9.11 -7.86
C ALA A 354 9.26 10.33 -7.07
N LEU A 355 8.48 11.22 -7.69
CA LEU A 355 7.88 12.39 -7.06
C LEU A 355 6.88 11.99 -5.98
N LEU A 356 5.95 11.09 -6.30
CA LEU A 356 4.92 10.63 -5.35
C LEU A 356 5.54 9.90 -4.15
N GLY A 357 6.53 9.03 -4.40
CA GLY A 357 7.27 8.35 -3.33
C GLY A 357 8.07 9.33 -2.47
N SER A 358 8.72 10.33 -3.08
CA SER A 358 9.47 11.35 -2.34
C SER A 358 8.54 12.27 -1.55
N SER A 359 7.34 12.59 -2.05
CA SER A 359 6.37 13.43 -1.34
C SER A 359 5.80 12.75 -0.10
N LYS A 360 5.53 11.43 -0.16
CA LYS A 360 5.08 10.65 1.02
C LYS A 360 6.16 10.67 2.10
N LEU A 361 7.41 10.37 1.71
CA LEU A 361 8.54 10.35 2.64
C LEU A 361 8.86 11.75 3.21
N TYR A 362 8.76 12.80 2.39
CA TYR A 362 8.92 14.18 2.84
C TYR A 362 7.88 14.57 3.89
N ASP A 363 6.60 14.20 3.72
CA ASP A 363 5.56 14.46 4.72
C ASP A 363 5.84 13.72 6.03
N ARG A 364 6.28 12.46 5.97
CA ARG A 364 6.66 11.65 7.15
C ARG A 364 7.77 12.32 7.97
N HIS A 365 8.88 12.71 7.34
CA HIS A 365 9.97 13.40 8.03
C HIS A 365 9.56 14.78 8.54
N ARG A 366 8.75 15.51 7.76
CA ARG A 366 8.22 16.80 8.20
C ARG A 366 7.38 16.64 9.46
N ASN A 367 6.45 15.69 9.51
CA ASN A 367 5.62 15.43 10.68
C ASN A 367 6.46 14.99 11.88
N SER A 368 7.47 14.14 11.66
CA SER A 368 8.42 13.72 12.71
C SER A 368 9.17 14.91 13.33
N LEU A 369 9.59 15.87 12.50
CA LEU A 369 10.21 17.12 12.94
C LEU A 369 9.24 18.05 13.67
N ILE A 370 7.95 18.08 13.29
CA ILE A 370 6.92 18.84 14.03
C ILE A 370 6.78 18.25 15.43
N LYS A 371 6.63 16.92 15.54
CA LYS A 371 6.50 16.21 16.82
C LYS A 371 7.74 16.43 17.70
N ALA A 372 8.94 16.28 17.15
CA ALA A 372 10.19 16.49 17.89
C ALA A 372 10.34 17.91 18.43
N LYS A 373 9.96 18.94 17.65
CA LYS A 373 9.98 20.33 18.11
C LYS A 373 8.89 20.60 19.15
N ALA A 374 7.69 20.03 18.98
CA ALA A 374 6.61 20.17 19.95
C ALA A 374 6.98 19.61 21.33
N LEU A 375 7.71 18.49 21.39
CA LEU A 375 8.21 17.89 22.62
C LEU A 375 9.35 18.67 23.30
N SER A 376 10.00 19.58 22.57
CA SER A 376 11.11 20.39 23.11
C SER A 376 10.67 21.68 23.82
N PHE A 377 9.38 22.01 23.76
CA PHE A 377 8.74 23.12 24.46
C PHE A 377 7.91 22.59 25.62
#